data_AF-A0AAE3XL78-F1
#
_entry.id   AF-A0AAE3XL78-F1
#
_cell.length_a   1.000
_cell.length_b   1.000
_cell.length_c   1.000
_cell.angle_alpha   90.00
_cell.angle_beta   90.00
_cell.angle_gamma   90.00
#
_symmetry.space_group_name_H-M   'P 1'
#
loop_
_entity.id
_entity.type
_entity.pdbx_description
1 polymer ?
#
loop_
_entity_poly.entity_id
_entity_poly.type
_entity_poly.pdbx_seq_one_letter_code
_entity_poly.pdbx_strand_id
1 'polypeptide(L)' 'MTVNKSIYGIIFSLIISFIMLFFMSFFMIAINVGFTPKFINAWLGSTALGLAIGFPIASFFVPLTQKILEKYITIKKN' A
#
# COMPACT_ATOMS: atom_id res chain seq x y z
N MET A 1 19.59 15.57 10.18
CA MET A 1 18.48 15.08 11.03
C MET A 1 18.69 13.60 11.28
N THR A 2 18.93 13.18 12.52
CA THR A 2 19.09 11.76 12.91
C THR A 2 17.71 11.20 13.26
N VAL A 3 17.15 10.38 12.39
CA VAL A 3 15.82 9.78 12.58
C VAL A 3 15.96 8.43 13.26
N ASN A 4 15.14 8.16 14.27
CA ASN A 4 15.10 6.87 14.97
C ASN A 4 14.75 5.73 13.97
N LYS A 5 15.44 4.58 14.06
CA LYS A 5 15.33 3.45 13.12
C LYS A 5 13.90 2.93 12.93
N SER A 6 13.09 2.93 14.00
CA SER A 6 11.67 2.53 13.92
C SER A 6 10.82 3.54 13.14
N ILE A 7 11.06 4.84 13.33
CA ILE A 7 10.35 5.91 12.62
C ILE A 7 10.76 5.91 11.14
N TYR A 8 12.04 5.70 10.85
CA TYR A 8 12.53 5.57 9.48
C TYR A 8 11.85 4.42 8.73
N GLY A 9 11.72 3.24 9.36
CA GLY A 9 11.04 2.09 8.74
C GLY A 9 9.56 2.36 8.44
N ILE A 10 8.85 3.04 9.35
CA ILE A 10 7.44 3.42 9.16
C ILE A 10 7.31 4.45 8.03
N ILE A 11 8.14 5.49 8.02
CA ILE A 11 8.10 6.52 6.97
C ILE A 11 8.47 5.92 5.61
N PHE A 12 9.50 5.07 5.56
CA PHE A 12 9.93 4.41 4.34
C PHE A 12 8.82 3.53 3.77
N SER A 13 8.22 2.67 4.60
CA SER A 13 7.11 1.82 4.17
C SER A 13 5.89 2.65 3.71
N LEU A 14 5.55 3.72 4.42
CA LEU A 14 4.48 4.64 4.02
C LEU A 14 4.74 5.26 2.64
N ILE A 15 5.95 5.79 2.41
CA ILE A 15 6.34 6.40 1.13
C ILE A 15 6.30 5.37 0.00
N ILE A 16 6.87 4.17 0.23
CA ILE A 16 6.86 3.11 -0.78
C ILE A 16 5.44 2.66 -1.10
N SER A 17 4.58 2.45 -0.10
CA SER A 17 3.18 2.08 -0.32
C SER A 17 2.44 3.16 -1.12
N PHE A 18 2.71 4.44 -0.86
CA PHE A 18 2.12 5.54 -1.62
C PHE A 18 2.60 5.55 -3.08
N ILE A 19 3.91 5.43 -3.32
CA ILE A 19 4.50 5.37 -4.65
C ILE A 19 3.94 4.18 -5.43
N MET A 20 3.93 3.00 -4.82
CA MET A 20 3.40 1.80 -5.47
C MET A 20 1.93 1.99 -5.85
N LEU A 21 1.10 2.52 -4.95
CA LEU A 21 -0.32 2.71 -5.24
C LEU A 21 -0.54 3.72 -6.35
N PHE A 22 0.19 4.84 -6.35
CA PHE A 22 0.11 5.90 -7.35
C PHE A 22 0.49 5.41 -8.75
N PHE A 23 1.64 4.73 -8.88
CA PHE A 23 2.11 4.25 -10.17
C PHE A 23 1.33 3.02 -10.65
N MET A 24 1.03 2.06 -9.77
CA MET A 24 0.24 0.88 -10.16
C MET A 24 -1.16 1.27 -10.62
N SER A 25 -1.86 2.15 -9.90
CA SER A 25 -3.19 2.62 -10.33
C SER A 25 -3.12 3.36 -11.67
N PHE A 26 -2.06 4.15 -11.90
CA PHE A 26 -1.84 4.88 -13.14
C PHE A 26 -1.71 3.93 -14.33
N PHE A 27 -0.78 2.96 -14.26
CA PHE A 27 -0.58 2.01 -15.34
C PHE A 27 -1.79 1.11 -15.55
N MET A 28 -2.43 0.66 -14.48
CA MET A 28 -3.64 -0.16 -14.58
C MET A 28 -4.76 0.58 -15.32
N ILE A 29 -4.99 1.85 -15.01
CA ILE A 29 -6.04 2.62 -15.70
C ILE A 29 -5.61 3.01 -17.11
N ALA A 30 -4.32 3.24 -17.34
CA ALA A 30 -3.82 3.55 -18.67
C ALA A 30 -4.05 2.38 -19.63
N ILE A 31 -3.84 1.15 -19.15
CA ILE A 31 -4.05 -0.07 -19.93
C ILE A 31 -5.54 -0.39 -20.07
N ASN A 32 -6.33 -0.29 -18.99
CA ASN A 32 -7.74 -0.73 -19.00
C ASN A 32 -8.72 0.29 -19.61
N VAL A 33 -8.46 1.60 -19.43
CA VAL A 33 -9.36 2.68 -19.85
C VAL A 33 -8.78 3.46 -21.04
N GLY A 34 -7.45 3.49 -21.18
CA GLY A 34 -6.77 4.35 -22.13
C GLY A 34 -6.81 5.84 -21.73
N PHE A 35 -6.14 6.68 -22.51
CA PHE A 35 -6.06 8.12 -22.28
C PHE A 35 -7.34 8.84 -22.77
N THR A 36 -8.47 8.56 -22.13
CA THR A 36 -9.74 9.23 -22.39
C THR A 36 -9.90 10.48 -21.48
N PRO A 37 -10.86 11.38 -21.73
CA PRO A 37 -11.13 12.50 -20.83
C PRO A 37 -11.49 12.07 -19.39
N LYS A 38 -11.96 10.83 -19.22
CA LYS A 38 -12.28 10.23 -17.91
C LYS A 38 -11.06 9.64 -17.20
N PHE A 39 -9.91 9.53 -17.87
CA PHE A 39 -8.70 8.88 -17.36
C PHE A 39 -8.26 9.47 -16.02
N ILE A 40 -8.04 10.78 -15.96
CA ILE A 40 -7.57 11.45 -14.74
C ILE A 40 -8.58 11.30 -13.60
N ASN A 41 -9.88 11.41 -13.90
CA ASN A 41 -10.94 11.28 -12.89
C ASN A 41 -11.04 9.84 -12.36
N ALA A 42 -10.96 8.84 -13.24
CA ALA A 42 -10.91 7.43 -12.87
C ALA A 42 -9.65 7.09 -12.08
N TRP A 43 -8.51 7.68 -12.44
CA TRP A 43 -7.23 7.46 -11.78
C TRP A 43 -7.15 8.07 -10.39
N LEU A 44 -7.51 9.34 -10.24
CA LEU A 44 -7.59 9.97 -8.92
C LEU A 44 -8.66 9.32 -8.05
N GLY A 45 -9.81 8.99 -8.62
CA GLY A 45 -10.89 8.28 -7.91
C GLY A 45 -10.46 6.90 -7.41
N SER A 46 -9.81 6.09 -8.24
CA SER A 46 -9.33 4.76 -7.84
C SER A 46 -8.16 4.83 -6.85
N THR A 47 -7.26 5.81 -6.98
CA THR A 47 -6.16 6.02 -6.04
C THR A 47 -6.69 6.45 -4.68
N ALA A 48 -7.64 7.39 -4.63
CA ALA A 48 -8.28 7.83 -3.41
C ALA A 48 -9.09 6.70 -2.75
N LEU A 49 -9.84 5.93 -3.54
CA LEU A 49 -10.59 4.77 -3.06
C LEU A 49 -9.66 3.68 -2.52
N GLY A 50 -8.54 3.43 -3.21
CA GLY A 50 -7.51 2.48 -2.80
C GLY A 50 -6.85 2.88 -1.48
N LEU A 51 -6.60 4.17 -1.25
CA LEU A 51 -6.12 4.67 0.05
C LEU A 51 -7.19 4.52 1.15
N ALA A 52 -8.42 4.93 0.86
CA ALA A 52 -9.52 4.92 1.82
C ALA A 52 -9.92 3.51 2.27
N ILE A 53 -9.88 2.53 1.38
CA ILE A 53 -10.24 1.13 1.67
C ILE A 53 -9.00 0.32 2.07
N GLY A 54 -7.86 0.56 1.43
CA GLY A 54 -6.62 -0.17 1.67
C GLY A 54 -6.09 0.02 3.08
N PHE A 55 -6.20 1.24 3.64
CA PHE A 55 -5.73 1.50 5.00
C PHE A 55 -6.53 0.71 6.07
N PRO A 56 -7.88 0.76 6.12
CA PRO A 56 -8.67 -0.09 7.02
C PRO A 56 -8.40 -1.59 6.85
N ILE A 57 -8.31 -2.08 5.61
CA ILE A 57 -8.02 -3.48 5.34
C ILE A 57 -6.64 -3.84 5.88
N ALA A 58 -5.61 -3.06 5.58
CA ALA A 58 -4.26 -3.32 6.06
C ALA A 58 -4.19 -3.29 7.60
N SER A 59 -4.81 -2.31 8.25
CA SER A 59 -4.84 -2.21 9.72
C SER A 59 -5.48 -3.44 10.38
N PHE A 60 -6.48 -4.07 9.75
CA PHE A 60 -7.12 -5.27 10.29
C PHE A 60 -6.40 -6.56 9.90
N PHE A 61 -6.02 -6.71 8.63
CA PHE A 61 -5.48 -7.96 8.08
C PHE A 61 -3.99 -8.15 8.33
N VAL A 62 -3.19 -7.08 8.45
CA VAL A 62 -1.76 -7.21 8.81
C VAL A 62 -1.57 -7.93 10.15
N PRO A 63 -2.16 -7.47 11.28
CA PRO A 63 -1.99 -8.17 12.56
C PRO A 63 -2.64 -9.56 12.56
N LEU A 64 -3.76 -9.75 11.83
CA LEU A 64 -4.38 -11.06 11.68
C LEU A 64 -3.44 -12.04 10.97
N THR A 65 -2.82 -11.62 9.87
CA THR A 65 -1.87 -12.42 9.09
C THR A 65 -0.63 -12.74 9.91
N GLN A 66 -0.10 -11.78 10.68
CA GLN A 66 1.01 -12.01 11.61
C GLN A 66 0.67 -13.08 12.65
N LYS A 67 -0.49 -13.00 13.30
CA LYS A 67 -0.94 -14.01 14.28
C LYS A 67 -1.05 -15.41 13.67
N ILE A 68 -1.57 -15.49 12.45
CA ILE A 68 -1.69 -16.78 11.75
C ILE A 68 -0.29 -17.30 11.42
N LEU A 69 0.57 -16.48 10.83
CA LEU A 69 1.93 -16.88 10.46
C LEU A 69 2.75 -17.32 11.66
N GLU A 70 2.68 -16.63 12.79
CA GLU A 70 3.38 -17.00 14.03
C GLU A 70 2.95 -18.38 14.56
N LYS A 71 1.70 -18.80 14.29
CA LYS A 71 1.20 -20.13 14.67
C LYS A 71 1.81 -21.25 13.83
N TYR A 72 2.19 -20.97 12.59
CA TYR A 72 2.67 -21.99 11.63
C TYR A 72 4.16 -21.86 11.28
N ILE A 73 4.78 -20.71 11.51
CA ILE A 73 6.15 -20.40 11.12
C ILE A 73 6.92 -19.93 12.35
N THR A 74 7.89 -20.72 12.79
CA THR A 74 8.86 -20.32 13.82
C THR A 74 9.96 -19.51 13.17
N ILE A 75 9.91 -18.18 13.29
CA ILE A 75 10.99 -17.31 12.82
C ILE A 75 12.19 -17.49 13.74
N LYS A 76 13.24 -18.17 13.26
CA LYS A 76 14.52 -18.30 13.98
C LYS A 76 15.22 -16.95 13.95
N LYS A 77 15.18 -16.19 15.04
CA LYS A 77 15.90 -14.92 15.18
C LYS A 77 17.39 -15.23 15.30
N ASN A 78 18.12 -15.04 14.19
CA ASN A 78 19.58 -15.18 14.12
C ASN A 78 20.27 -13.92 14.64
#